data_AF-A0A3D4BBP0-F1
#
_entry.id   AF-A0A3D4BBP0-F1
#
_cell.length_a   1.000
_cell.length_b   1.000
_cell.length_c   1.000
_cell.angle_alpha   90.00
_cell.angle_beta   90.00
_cell.angle_gamma   90.00
#
_symmetry.space_group_name_H-M   'P 1'
#
loop_
_entity.id
_entity.type
_entity.pdbx_description
1 polymer ?
#
loop_
_entity_poly.entity_id
_entity_poly.type
_entity_poly.pdbx_seq_one_letter_code
_entity_poly.pdbx_strand_id
1 'polypeptide(L)'
;MLSLDIETNADATEVYAAALVGAGPEARHRTEEIHMVGPALPDDPPLIICYPNERLFLDGLVHRIRTIDPDILTGWNVVDFDLPVLAKRCEAHGVIFNPGRTKEKAWHRESRIWGGSRMVVYGRQVLDALHMIRATLLKFDDYRLGTVAQALLGRGKTLEATDDEGMAERIRRAYQEDRQAFCEYCLEDARLVQDIIEHEGLIRLTVQRTLLTGLPLERVWGSIAPFETMYISELHQRGLVAPSVGVDRANRGGSPGGMIIAPQAGLYHQVWVFDFRSLYPSIMRTFNIDPLAYIRARQKGTDNGSSDAITAPNGAIFDRQPGILPDILARFFEQRAQAKAAGDDLASFVYKILMNACYGVLATGACRFANNELVGAITGFGHHFLTWVRDLLEQEGYHVLYGDTDSVFMVSGLSGDIDAETAHQEAVALCRRVNERLER
;
A
#
# COMPACT_ATOMS: atom_id res chain seq x y z
N MET A 1 5.54 0.19 -20.60
CA MET A 1 5.17 1.28 -19.64
C MET A 1 5.95 2.51 -20.05
N LEU A 2 5.47 3.73 -19.75
CA LEU A 2 6.21 4.97 -20.00
C LEU A 2 6.36 5.74 -18.69
N SER A 3 7.60 5.89 -18.24
CA SER A 3 8.00 6.77 -17.14
C SER A 3 8.17 8.19 -17.67
N LEU A 4 7.49 9.13 -17.03
CA LEU A 4 7.53 10.56 -17.32
C LEU A 4 8.08 11.28 -16.10
N ASP A 5 9.01 12.18 -16.36
CA ASP A 5 9.53 13.15 -15.40
C ASP A 5 9.62 14.52 -16.08
N ILE A 6 9.24 15.60 -15.39
CA ILE A 6 9.35 16.96 -15.90
C ILE A 6 10.26 17.81 -15.03
N GLU A 7 10.98 18.72 -15.67
CA GLU A 7 11.79 19.72 -15.00
C GLU A 7 11.24 21.12 -15.23
N THR A 8 11.12 21.89 -14.15
CA THR A 8 10.42 23.18 -14.15
C THR A 8 11.24 24.27 -13.46
N ASN A 9 10.80 25.51 -13.61
CA ASN A 9 11.21 26.56 -12.67
C ASN A 9 10.61 26.29 -11.26
N ALA A 10 11.09 27.02 -10.25
CA ALA A 10 10.75 26.76 -8.84
C ALA A 10 9.24 26.79 -8.53
N ASP A 11 8.48 27.64 -9.22
CA ASP A 11 7.03 27.81 -9.02
C ASP A 11 6.19 26.95 -9.99
N ALA A 12 6.81 26.10 -10.81
CA ALA A 12 6.18 25.32 -11.87
C ALA A 12 5.33 26.17 -12.84
N THR A 13 5.73 27.42 -13.05
CA THR A 13 5.12 28.36 -13.99
C THR A 13 5.77 28.31 -15.37
N GLU A 14 6.81 27.52 -15.56
CA GLU A 14 7.45 27.20 -16.84
C GLU A 14 8.01 25.77 -16.77
N VAL A 15 7.85 25.01 -17.85
CA VAL A 15 8.48 23.69 -18.01
C VAL A 15 9.70 23.82 -18.91
N TYR A 16 10.85 23.38 -18.44
CA TYR A 16 12.10 23.38 -19.19
C TYR A 16 12.21 22.14 -20.07
N ALA A 17 11.91 20.97 -19.51
CA ALA A 17 12.02 19.70 -20.22
C ALA A 17 11.08 18.63 -19.66
N ALA A 18 10.93 17.54 -20.43
CA ALA A 18 10.31 16.31 -20.00
C ALA A 18 11.14 15.11 -20.51
N ALA A 19 11.48 14.20 -19.61
CA ALA A 19 12.08 12.91 -19.95
C ALA A 19 10.99 11.86 -20.14
N LEU A 20 11.12 11.10 -21.23
CA LEU A 20 10.26 9.97 -21.58
C LEU A 20 11.11 8.71 -21.65
N VAL A 21 10.99 7.85 -20.65
CA VAL A 21 11.73 6.58 -20.58
C VAL A 21 10.73 5.44 -20.59
N GLY A 22 10.74 4.65 -21.64
CA GLY A 22 9.84 3.53 -21.86
C GLY A 22 10.60 2.22 -21.97
N ALA A 23 10.10 1.21 -21.28
CA ALA A 23 10.48 -0.18 -21.49
C ALA A 23 9.28 -0.98 -22.03
N GLY A 24 9.54 -1.76 -23.08
CA GLY A 24 8.57 -2.70 -23.64
C GLY A 24 9.13 -3.58 -24.75
N PRO A 25 8.39 -4.63 -25.14
CA PRO A 25 8.85 -5.60 -26.14
C PRO A 25 8.89 -5.03 -27.56
N GLU A 26 7.98 -4.10 -27.87
CA GLU A 26 7.92 -3.42 -29.16
C GLU A 26 8.92 -2.27 -29.24
N ALA A 27 9.47 -2.01 -30.43
CA ALA A 27 10.44 -0.92 -30.63
C ALA A 27 9.88 0.45 -30.23
N ARG A 28 8.60 0.73 -30.49
CA ARG A 28 7.93 1.98 -30.09
C ARG A 28 7.85 2.19 -28.57
N HIS A 29 7.99 1.12 -27.79
CA HIS A 29 7.93 1.15 -26.33
C HIS A 29 9.33 1.23 -25.70
N ARG A 30 10.41 1.06 -26.48
CA ARG A 30 11.79 1.28 -26.05
C ARG A 30 12.18 2.70 -26.42
N THR A 31 11.92 3.61 -25.49
CA THR A 31 12.08 5.05 -25.73
C THR A 31 12.96 5.62 -24.64
N GLU A 32 13.94 6.42 -25.02
CA GLU A 32 14.68 7.30 -24.13
C GLU A 32 14.81 8.64 -24.84
N GLU A 33 13.94 9.58 -24.49
CA GLU A 33 13.82 10.86 -25.18
C GLU A 33 13.74 11.98 -24.16
N ILE A 34 14.33 13.12 -24.51
CA ILE A 34 14.18 14.36 -23.75
C ILE A 34 13.54 15.38 -24.66
N HIS A 35 12.37 15.84 -24.28
CA HIS A 35 11.72 16.96 -24.93
C HIS A 35 12.11 18.23 -24.18
N MET A 36 12.66 19.23 -24.86
CA MET A 36 13.18 20.43 -24.20
C MET A 36 12.68 21.71 -24.88
N VAL A 37 12.37 22.73 -24.09
CA VAL A 37 12.10 24.08 -24.59
C VAL A 37 13.42 24.78 -24.91
N GLY A 38 13.52 25.42 -26.07
CA GLY A 38 14.71 26.16 -26.50
C GLY A 38 15.23 25.75 -27.88
N PRO A 39 16.22 26.49 -28.41
CA PRO A 39 16.83 26.16 -29.69
C PRO A 39 17.68 24.89 -29.59
N ALA A 40 17.75 24.14 -30.69
CA ALA A 40 18.75 23.08 -30.84
C ALA A 40 20.16 23.70 -30.90
N LEU A 41 21.12 23.08 -30.21
CA LEU A 41 22.53 23.44 -30.22
C LEU A 41 23.36 22.37 -30.95
N PRO A 42 24.54 22.73 -31.49
CA PRO A 42 25.38 21.77 -32.23
C PRO A 42 25.85 20.56 -31.40
N ASP A 43 26.05 20.75 -30.10
CA ASP A 43 26.57 19.74 -29.16
C ASP A 43 25.45 19.04 -28.36
N ASP A 44 24.20 19.20 -28.78
CA ASP A 44 23.04 18.58 -28.14
C ASP A 44 23.12 17.03 -28.22
N PRO A 45 22.81 16.30 -27.14
CA PRO A 45 22.76 14.84 -27.17
C PRO A 45 21.74 14.32 -28.21
N PRO A 46 21.97 13.18 -28.87
CA PRO A 46 21.08 12.69 -29.92
C PRO A 46 19.66 12.33 -29.45
N LEU A 47 19.46 12.20 -28.14
CA LEU A 47 18.19 11.85 -27.50
C LEU A 47 17.28 13.07 -27.27
N ILE A 48 17.77 14.29 -27.53
CA ILE A 48 17.04 15.52 -27.28
C ILE A 48 16.19 15.95 -28.48
N ILE A 49 14.98 16.39 -28.19
CA ILE A 49 14.02 16.95 -29.13
C ILE A 49 13.69 18.36 -28.65
N CYS A 50 14.27 19.34 -29.32
CA CYS A 50 14.15 20.76 -28.96
C CYS A 50 12.92 21.41 -29.62
N TYR A 51 12.22 22.24 -28.85
CA TYR A 51 11.02 22.98 -29.28
C TYR A 51 11.24 24.48 -29.10
N PRO A 52 10.93 25.32 -30.12
CA PRO A 52 11.22 26.76 -30.05
C PRO A 52 10.53 27.52 -28.91
N ASN A 53 9.42 27.01 -28.39
CA ASN A 53 8.69 27.61 -27.28
C ASN A 53 7.87 26.55 -26.53
N GLU A 54 7.41 26.91 -25.33
CA GLU A 54 6.67 26.00 -24.44
C GLU A 54 5.36 25.49 -25.07
N ARG A 55 4.63 26.31 -25.84
CA ARG A 55 3.40 25.85 -26.53
C ARG A 55 3.67 24.69 -27.48
N LEU A 56 4.71 24.79 -28.30
CA LEU A 56 5.10 23.74 -29.25
C LEU A 56 5.64 22.50 -28.52
N PHE A 57 6.36 22.70 -27.43
CA PHE A 57 6.79 21.62 -26.54
C PHE A 57 5.61 20.84 -25.97
N LEU A 58 4.60 21.52 -25.41
CA LEU A 58 3.42 20.89 -24.81
C LEU A 58 2.62 20.09 -25.85
N ASP A 59 2.36 20.68 -27.02
CA ASP A 59 1.65 19.99 -28.12
C ASP A 59 2.46 18.78 -28.63
N GLY A 60 3.77 18.97 -28.83
CA GLY A 60 4.70 17.93 -29.24
C GLY A 60 4.81 16.78 -28.25
N LEU A 61 4.88 17.07 -26.95
CA LEU A 61 4.94 16.08 -25.88
C LEU A 61 3.66 15.24 -25.80
N VAL A 62 2.49 15.90 -25.83
CA VAL A 62 1.19 15.21 -25.84
C VAL A 62 1.06 14.33 -27.09
N HIS A 63 1.47 14.83 -28.26
CA HIS A 63 1.50 14.04 -29.49
C HIS A 63 2.47 12.85 -29.40
N ARG A 64 3.64 13.05 -28.78
CA ARG A 64 4.64 11.99 -28.63
C ARG A 64 4.16 10.88 -27.73
N ILE A 65 3.58 11.19 -26.57
CA ILE A 65 2.97 10.19 -25.68
C ILE A 65 1.92 9.36 -26.43
N ARG A 66 1.10 9.99 -27.27
CA ARG A 66 0.12 9.28 -28.10
C ARG A 66 0.75 8.37 -29.15
N THR A 67 1.91 8.75 -29.69
CA THR A 67 2.63 7.99 -30.72
C THR A 67 3.39 6.80 -30.14
N ILE A 68 3.99 6.95 -28.96
CA ILE A 68 4.57 5.85 -28.16
C ILE A 68 3.48 4.84 -27.80
N ASP A 69 2.26 5.35 -27.54
CA ASP A 69 1.08 4.60 -27.17
C ASP A 69 1.23 3.67 -25.94
N PRO A 70 1.70 4.18 -24.78
CA PRO A 70 1.89 3.34 -23.60
C PRO A 70 0.57 2.96 -22.92
N ASP A 71 0.44 1.71 -22.47
CA ASP A 71 -0.73 1.30 -21.67
C ASP A 71 -0.74 1.90 -20.26
N ILE A 72 0.44 2.13 -19.69
CA ILE A 72 0.65 2.68 -18.35
C ILE A 72 1.55 3.92 -18.47
N LEU A 73 1.07 5.04 -17.97
CA LEU A 73 1.85 6.23 -17.63
C LEU A 73 2.25 6.15 -16.16
N THR A 74 3.53 6.34 -15.88
CA THR A 74 4.10 6.33 -14.53
C THR A 74 5.13 7.44 -14.36
N GLY A 75 5.66 7.57 -13.15
CA GLY A 75 6.63 8.56 -12.72
C GLY A 75 6.65 8.61 -11.19
N TRP A 76 7.51 9.44 -10.62
CA TRP A 76 7.58 9.63 -9.17
C TRP A 76 6.77 10.86 -8.77
N ASN A 77 5.62 10.68 -8.10
CA ASN A 77 4.66 11.77 -7.81
C ASN A 77 3.94 12.32 -9.06
N VAL A 78 3.87 11.52 -10.13
CA VAL A 78 3.32 11.87 -11.45
C VAL A 78 1.85 12.30 -11.42
N VAL A 79 1.07 11.79 -10.46
CA VAL A 79 -0.36 12.11 -10.33
C VAL A 79 -0.59 13.46 -9.67
N ASP A 80 0.25 13.84 -8.72
CA ASP A 80 0.11 15.06 -7.92
C ASP A 80 1.01 16.20 -8.41
N PHE A 81 2.00 15.93 -9.27
CA PHE A 81 2.95 16.92 -9.80
C PHE A 81 2.96 16.98 -11.33
N ASP A 82 3.61 16.03 -12.01
CA ASP A 82 3.95 16.14 -13.45
C ASP A 82 2.74 16.36 -14.35
N LEU A 83 1.76 15.44 -14.29
CA LEU A 83 0.59 15.50 -15.16
C LEU A 83 -0.32 16.71 -14.82
N PRO A 84 -0.57 17.06 -13.54
CA PRO A 84 -1.25 18.31 -13.19
C PRO A 84 -0.54 19.57 -13.69
N VAL A 85 0.80 19.65 -13.57
CA VAL A 85 1.58 20.79 -14.08
C VAL A 85 1.43 20.88 -15.58
N LEU A 86 1.68 19.80 -16.33
CA LEU A 86 1.50 19.76 -17.78
C LEU A 86 0.07 20.16 -18.19
N ALA A 87 -0.96 19.71 -17.47
CA ALA A 87 -2.34 20.09 -17.75
C ALA A 87 -2.59 21.60 -17.58
N LYS A 88 -2.08 22.21 -16.49
CA LYS A 88 -2.17 23.65 -16.23
C LYS A 88 -1.40 24.47 -17.28
N ARG A 89 -0.20 24.01 -17.67
CA ARG A 89 0.61 24.66 -18.71
C ARG A 89 -0.05 24.58 -20.08
N CYS A 90 -0.62 23.43 -20.44
CA CYS A 90 -1.41 23.29 -21.66
C CYS A 90 -2.57 24.29 -21.69
N GLU A 91 -3.30 24.43 -20.59
CA GLU A 91 -4.39 25.42 -20.48
C GLU A 91 -3.89 26.86 -20.65
N ALA A 92 -2.78 27.23 -20.01
CA ALA A 92 -2.18 28.56 -20.15
C ALA A 92 -1.74 28.91 -21.59
N HIS A 93 -1.39 27.90 -22.40
CA HIS A 93 -0.92 28.06 -23.78
C HIS A 93 -1.99 27.75 -24.84
N GLY A 94 -3.22 27.45 -24.45
CA GLY A 94 -4.30 27.09 -25.36
C GLY A 94 -4.11 25.75 -26.07
N VAL A 95 -3.37 24.82 -25.46
CA VAL A 95 -3.15 23.44 -25.92
C VAL A 95 -4.13 22.51 -25.18
N ILE A 96 -4.73 21.56 -25.89
CA ILE A 96 -5.60 20.56 -25.26
C ILE A 96 -4.74 19.47 -24.64
N PHE A 97 -4.72 19.39 -23.30
CA PHE A 97 -4.07 18.29 -22.60
C PHE A 97 -4.89 16.99 -22.75
N ASN A 98 -4.57 16.22 -23.79
CA ASN A 98 -5.15 14.91 -24.04
C ASN A 98 -4.08 13.92 -24.49
N PRO A 99 -3.31 13.34 -23.55
CA PRO A 99 -2.40 12.23 -23.83
C PRO A 99 -3.14 10.88 -24.03
N GLY A 100 -4.47 10.85 -23.97
CA GLY A 100 -5.28 9.64 -24.04
C GLY A 100 -5.45 9.06 -25.44
N ARG A 101 -6.16 7.93 -25.51
CA ARG A 101 -6.52 7.24 -26.76
C ARG A 101 -7.87 7.70 -27.33
N THR A 102 -8.64 8.48 -26.57
CA THR A 102 -9.96 8.98 -26.98
C THR A 102 -9.92 10.49 -27.26
N LYS A 103 -11.05 11.08 -27.65
CA LYS A 103 -11.19 12.53 -27.83
C LYS A 103 -11.42 13.28 -26.51
N GLU A 104 -11.68 12.57 -25.42
CA GLU A 104 -11.97 13.14 -24.11
C GLU A 104 -10.70 13.71 -23.47
N LYS A 105 -10.80 14.91 -22.88
CA LYS A 105 -9.68 15.56 -22.20
C LYS A 105 -9.29 14.77 -20.95
N ALA A 106 -7.99 14.70 -20.67
CA ALA A 106 -7.54 14.20 -19.37
C ALA A 106 -7.92 15.18 -18.26
N TRP A 107 -8.24 14.66 -17.08
CA TRP A 107 -8.61 15.50 -15.94
C TRP A 107 -7.98 15.01 -14.64
N HIS A 108 -7.62 15.99 -13.81
CA HIS A 108 -7.09 15.77 -12.48
C HIS A 108 -8.19 16.01 -11.45
N ARG A 109 -8.30 15.12 -10.46
CA ARG A 109 -9.06 15.37 -9.25
C ARG A 109 -8.14 15.25 -8.06
N GLU A 110 -7.84 16.40 -7.49
CA GLU A 110 -7.05 16.54 -6.27
C GLU A 110 -7.79 15.96 -5.05
N SER A 111 -7.04 15.39 -4.13
CA SER A 111 -7.54 15.01 -2.81
C SER A 111 -6.59 15.46 -1.72
N ARG A 112 -7.15 15.88 -0.59
CA ARG A 112 -6.38 16.14 0.63
C ARG A 112 -5.97 14.87 1.37
N ILE A 113 -6.55 13.72 1.00
CA ILE A 113 -6.19 12.42 1.54
C ILE A 113 -5.07 11.87 0.68
N TRP A 114 -3.98 11.46 1.32
CA TRP A 114 -2.84 10.85 0.63
C TRP A 114 -3.30 9.64 -0.21
N GLY A 115 -2.85 9.57 -1.47
CA GLY A 115 -3.28 8.56 -2.44
C GLY A 115 -4.73 8.71 -2.93
N GLY A 116 -5.40 9.82 -2.59
CA GLY A 116 -6.78 10.10 -3.00
C GLY A 116 -6.89 10.84 -4.34
N SER A 117 -5.82 11.55 -4.72
CA SER A 117 -5.72 12.26 -6.00
C SER A 117 -5.74 11.30 -7.17
N ARG A 118 -6.26 11.75 -8.32
CA ARG A 118 -6.35 10.93 -9.53
C ARG A 118 -6.15 11.76 -10.77
N MET A 119 -5.33 11.24 -11.67
CA MET A 119 -5.26 11.69 -13.05
C MET A 119 -5.94 10.66 -13.94
N VAL A 120 -6.99 11.07 -14.67
CA VAL A 120 -7.72 10.20 -15.59
C VAL A 120 -7.30 10.52 -17.02
N VAL A 121 -6.71 9.51 -17.66
CA VAL A 121 -6.31 9.56 -19.07
C VAL A 121 -7.05 8.45 -19.81
N TYR A 122 -8.06 8.80 -20.61
CA TYR A 122 -8.93 7.81 -21.23
C TYR A 122 -8.15 6.84 -22.14
N GLY A 123 -8.32 5.55 -21.90
CA GLY A 123 -7.65 4.47 -22.65
C GLY A 123 -6.23 4.13 -22.16
N ARG A 124 -5.76 4.75 -21.06
CA ARG A 124 -4.48 4.46 -20.41
C ARG A 124 -4.66 4.35 -18.89
N GLN A 125 -3.75 3.65 -18.25
CA GLN A 125 -3.63 3.59 -16.80
C GLN A 125 -2.60 4.63 -16.33
N VAL A 126 -2.87 5.31 -15.21
CA VAL A 126 -1.90 6.20 -14.57
C VAL A 126 -1.57 5.61 -13.21
N LEU A 127 -0.32 5.16 -13.05
CA LEU A 127 0.15 4.51 -11.83
C LEU A 127 1.34 5.28 -11.28
N ASP A 128 1.18 5.87 -10.10
CA ASP A 128 2.23 6.65 -9.44
C ASP A 128 3.17 5.75 -8.64
N ALA A 129 4.46 5.74 -8.99
CA ALA A 129 5.46 4.89 -8.36
C ALA A 129 5.63 5.20 -6.86
N LEU A 130 5.53 6.49 -6.49
CA LEU A 130 5.61 6.93 -5.10
C LEU A 130 4.44 6.37 -4.28
N HIS A 131 3.23 6.36 -4.86
CA HIS A 131 2.05 5.82 -4.19
C HIS A 131 2.16 4.31 -4.01
N MET A 132 2.63 3.59 -5.04
CA MET A 132 2.83 2.14 -4.98
C MET A 132 3.87 1.75 -3.94
N ILE A 133 5.03 2.42 -3.91
CA ILE A 133 6.11 2.13 -2.95
C ILE A 133 5.66 2.38 -1.51
N ARG A 134 5.00 3.50 -1.23
CA ARG A 134 4.49 3.80 0.12
C ARG A 134 3.45 2.80 0.63
N ALA A 135 2.75 2.12 -0.29
CA ALA A 135 1.78 1.09 0.04
C ALA A 135 2.42 -0.29 0.29
N THR A 136 3.71 -0.45 0.05
CA THR A 136 4.47 -1.65 0.46
C THR A 136 4.78 -1.63 1.97
N LEU A 137 5.36 -2.72 2.48
CA LEU A 137 5.83 -2.77 3.87
C LEU A 137 7.21 -2.13 4.06
N LEU A 138 7.88 -1.75 2.97
CA LEU A 138 9.20 -1.12 3.03
C LEU A 138 9.10 0.24 3.73
N LYS A 139 10.14 0.57 4.48
CA LYS A 139 10.30 1.85 5.19
C LYS A 139 11.64 2.44 4.81
N PHE A 140 11.61 3.73 4.54
CA PHE A 140 12.76 4.54 4.15
C PHE A 140 12.77 5.78 5.03
N ASP A 141 13.93 6.43 5.16
CA ASP A 141 14.08 7.66 5.95
C ASP A 141 13.18 8.78 5.41
N ASP A 142 13.14 8.92 4.09
CA ASP A 142 12.12 9.67 3.36
C ASP A 142 11.77 8.96 2.04
N TYR A 143 10.78 9.48 1.33
CA TYR A 143 10.31 8.91 0.06
C TYR A 143 10.64 9.81 -1.14
N ARG A 144 11.74 10.56 -1.07
CA ARG A 144 12.30 11.19 -2.27
C ARG A 144 12.86 10.10 -3.17
N LEU A 145 12.82 10.33 -4.49
CA LEU A 145 13.27 9.35 -5.48
C LEU A 145 14.71 8.90 -5.19
N GLY A 146 15.62 9.84 -4.91
CA GLY A 146 17.03 9.52 -4.61
C GLY A 146 17.20 8.60 -3.41
N THR A 147 16.49 8.84 -2.30
CA THR A 147 16.55 8.01 -1.08
C THR A 147 16.09 6.59 -1.35
N VAL A 148 14.96 6.43 -2.04
CA VAL A 148 14.40 5.10 -2.35
C VAL A 148 15.28 4.38 -3.38
N ALA A 149 15.73 5.08 -4.42
CA ALA A 149 16.63 4.54 -5.43
C ALA A 149 17.94 4.03 -4.80
N GLN A 150 18.57 4.80 -3.91
CA GLN A 150 19.79 4.39 -3.25
C GLN A 150 19.58 3.14 -2.39
N ALA A 151 18.46 3.07 -1.66
CA ALA A 151 18.15 1.95 -0.78
C ALA A 151 17.83 0.65 -1.54
N LEU A 152 17.19 0.73 -2.71
CA LEU A 152 16.76 -0.44 -3.48
C LEU A 152 17.74 -0.83 -4.58
N LEU A 153 18.32 0.14 -5.29
CA LEU A 153 19.14 -0.07 -6.48
C LEU A 153 20.63 0.18 -6.23
N GLY A 154 21.01 0.78 -5.09
CA GLY A 154 22.39 1.13 -4.78
C GLY A 154 22.95 2.33 -5.57
N ARG A 155 22.09 3.02 -6.33
CA ARG A 155 22.40 4.23 -7.12
C ARG A 155 21.34 5.31 -6.90
N GLY A 156 21.72 6.56 -7.01
CA GLY A 156 20.86 7.73 -6.75
C GLY A 156 20.85 8.74 -7.89
N LYS A 157 20.33 9.94 -7.60
CA LYS A 157 20.30 11.04 -8.58
C LYS A 157 21.71 11.50 -8.95
N THR A 158 21.89 11.94 -10.19
CA THR A 158 23.18 12.44 -10.71
C THR A 158 23.48 13.90 -10.35
N LEU A 159 22.45 14.69 -9.99
CA LEU A 159 22.59 16.04 -9.44
C LEU A 159 22.05 16.10 -8.00
N GLU A 160 22.78 16.79 -7.14
CA GLU A 160 22.45 17.00 -5.73
C GLU A 160 22.52 18.50 -5.38
N ALA A 161 21.74 19.00 -4.43
CA ALA A 161 21.96 20.37 -3.96
C ALA A 161 23.31 20.45 -3.20
N THR A 162 24.03 21.57 -3.33
CA THR A 162 25.17 21.88 -2.47
C THR A 162 24.74 22.84 -1.36
N ASP A 163 25.52 22.96 -0.28
CA ASP A 163 25.21 23.86 0.84
C ASP A 163 24.98 25.32 0.41
N ASP A 164 25.61 25.75 -0.70
CA ASP A 164 25.56 27.11 -1.23
C ASP A 164 24.56 27.31 -2.40
N GLU A 165 23.95 26.24 -2.94
CA GLU A 165 23.10 26.31 -4.14
C GLU A 165 21.88 25.37 -4.01
N GLY A 166 20.69 25.96 -4.01
CA GLY A 166 19.44 25.20 -4.01
C GLY A 166 19.24 24.41 -5.32
N MET A 167 18.52 23.28 -5.23
CA MET A 167 18.32 22.37 -6.38
C MET A 167 17.77 23.07 -7.63
N ALA A 168 16.83 24.00 -7.47
CA ALA A 168 16.23 24.72 -8.61
C ALA A 168 17.25 25.61 -9.35
N GLU A 169 18.20 26.21 -8.64
CA GLU A 169 19.26 27.01 -9.26
C GLU A 169 20.27 26.11 -9.97
N ARG A 170 20.66 24.98 -9.35
CA ARG A 170 21.54 23.99 -9.98
C ARG A 170 20.94 23.43 -11.27
N ILE A 171 19.64 23.10 -11.28
CA ILE A 171 18.91 22.62 -12.46
C ILE A 171 18.89 23.70 -13.55
N ARG A 172 18.58 24.95 -13.17
CA ARG A 172 18.57 26.09 -14.11
C ARG A 172 19.95 26.32 -14.72
N ARG A 173 21.02 26.25 -13.92
CA ARG A 173 22.39 26.40 -14.40
C ARG A 173 22.77 25.28 -15.36
N ALA A 174 22.47 24.03 -15.01
CA ALA A 174 22.70 22.89 -15.90
C ALA A 174 21.95 23.05 -17.22
N TYR A 175 20.68 23.46 -17.18
CA TYR A 175 19.89 23.74 -18.39
C TYR A 175 20.51 24.83 -19.30
N GLN A 176 21.16 25.85 -18.71
CA GLN A 176 21.75 26.97 -19.46
C GLN A 176 23.19 26.70 -19.93
N GLU A 177 23.99 26.01 -19.12
CA GLU A 177 25.44 25.93 -19.27
C GLU A 177 25.94 24.52 -19.63
N ASP A 178 25.21 23.46 -19.24
CA ASP A 178 25.61 22.06 -19.44
C ASP A 178 24.40 21.18 -19.76
N ARG A 179 23.96 21.26 -21.02
CA ARG A 179 22.83 20.48 -21.51
C ARG A 179 23.05 18.98 -21.41
N GLN A 180 24.29 18.50 -21.50
CA GLN A 180 24.57 17.08 -21.40
C GLN A 180 24.30 16.57 -19.98
N ALA A 181 24.81 17.27 -18.96
CA ALA A 181 24.55 16.92 -17.57
C ALA A 181 23.05 17.07 -17.20
N PHE A 182 22.40 18.13 -17.69
CA PHE A 182 20.96 18.32 -17.50
C PHE A 182 20.14 17.17 -18.11
N CYS A 183 20.49 16.76 -19.33
CA CYS A 183 19.82 15.67 -20.02
C CYS A 183 19.96 14.33 -19.29
N GLU A 184 21.19 14.00 -18.88
CA GLU A 184 21.46 12.75 -18.16
C GLU A 184 20.70 12.71 -16.82
N TYR A 185 20.61 13.85 -16.13
CA TYR A 185 19.83 13.98 -14.90
C TYR A 185 18.33 13.70 -15.11
N CYS A 186 17.70 14.35 -16.09
CA CYS A 186 16.27 14.14 -16.37
C CYS A 186 15.97 12.68 -16.76
N LEU A 187 16.82 12.09 -17.61
CA LEU A 187 16.67 10.69 -18.02
C LEU A 187 16.88 9.74 -16.85
N GLU A 188 17.87 10.00 -16.01
CA GLU A 188 18.16 9.16 -14.86
C GLU A 188 16.97 9.11 -13.90
N ASP A 189 16.32 10.24 -13.60
CA ASP A 189 15.14 10.23 -12.73
C ASP A 189 14.03 9.34 -13.30
N ALA A 190 13.73 9.45 -14.59
CA ALA A 190 12.74 8.59 -15.25
C ALA A 190 13.19 7.11 -15.34
N ARG A 191 14.49 6.82 -15.48
CA ARG A 191 15.06 5.45 -15.45
C ARG A 191 14.95 4.83 -14.06
N LEU A 192 15.31 5.56 -13.00
CA LEU A 192 15.23 5.10 -11.61
C LEU A 192 13.81 4.65 -11.25
N VAL A 193 12.78 5.37 -11.71
CA VAL A 193 11.38 4.98 -11.51
C VAL A 193 11.07 3.63 -12.17
N GLN A 194 11.52 3.41 -13.41
CA GLN A 194 11.29 2.12 -14.08
C GLN A 194 11.97 0.98 -13.34
N ASP A 195 13.23 1.17 -12.95
CA ASP A 195 14.02 0.15 -12.27
C ASP A 195 13.46 -0.17 -10.88
N ILE A 196 12.98 0.83 -10.12
CA ILE A 196 12.30 0.60 -8.84
C ILE A 196 11.02 -0.24 -9.06
N ILE A 197 10.22 0.10 -10.07
CA ILE A 197 8.98 -0.62 -10.39
C ILE A 197 9.26 -2.08 -10.76
N GLU A 198 10.32 -2.32 -11.54
CA GLU A 198 10.73 -3.66 -11.96
C GLU A 198 11.32 -4.46 -10.79
N HIS A 199 12.26 -3.88 -10.04
CA HIS A 199 12.92 -4.49 -8.88
C HIS A 199 11.91 -4.98 -7.84
N GLU A 200 10.93 -4.13 -7.51
CA GLU A 200 9.89 -4.45 -6.53
C GLU A 200 8.67 -5.17 -7.13
N GLY A 201 8.65 -5.39 -8.45
CA GLY A 201 7.54 -6.05 -9.14
C GLY A 201 6.19 -5.34 -8.97
N LEU A 202 6.18 -4.00 -8.86
CA LEU A 202 5.00 -3.23 -8.43
C LEU A 202 3.82 -3.35 -9.41
N ILE A 203 4.08 -3.47 -10.72
CA ILE A 203 3.00 -3.69 -11.70
C ILE A 203 2.38 -5.08 -11.51
N ARG A 204 3.21 -6.12 -11.34
CA ARG A 204 2.73 -7.48 -11.08
C ARG A 204 1.89 -7.50 -9.79
N LEU A 205 2.37 -6.83 -8.74
CA LEU A 205 1.66 -6.66 -7.48
C LEU A 205 0.31 -5.97 -7.68
N THR A 206 0.28 -4.87 -8.42
CA THR A 206 -0.94 -4.10 -8.72
C THR A 206 -1.97 -4.96 -9.45
N VAL A 207 -1.55 -5.69 -10.50
CA VAL A 207 -2.43 -6.57 -11.28
C VAL A 207 -3.02 -7.68 -10.41
N GLN A 208 -2.22 -8.33 -9.57
CA GLN A 208 -2.70 -9.38 -8.65
C GLN A 208 -3.76 -8.82 -7.68
N ARG A 209 -3.51 -7.63 -7.11
CA ARG A 209 -4.51 -6.96 -6.25
C ARG A 209 -5.79 -6.61 -7.00
N THR A 210 -5.72 -6.18 -8.26
CA THR A 210 -6.90 -5.90 -9.10
C THR A 210 -7.72 -7.17 -9.32
N LEU A 211 -7.09 -8.26 -9.70
CA LEU A 211 -7.77 -9.53 -9.97
C LEU A 211 -8.50 -10.06 -8.72
N LEU A 212 -7.93 -9.84 -7.53
CA LEU A 212 -8.55 -10.26 -6.27
C LEU A 212 -9.70 -9.37 -5.80
N THR A 213 -9.65 -8.07 -6.10
CA THR A 213 -10.55 -7.07 -5.50
C THR A 213 -11.60 -6.55 -6.47
N GLY A 214 -11.42 -6.78 -7.78
CA GLY A 214 -12.30 -6.27 -8.84
C GLY A 214 -12.17 -4.76 -9.07
N LEU A 215 -11.16 -4.11 -8.48
CA LEU A 215 -10.95 -2.68 -8.62
C LEU A 215 -9.98 -2.33 -9.76
N PRO A 216 -10.16 -1.16 -10.41
CA PRO A 216 -9.17 -0.60 -11.34
C PRO A 216 -7.78 -0.50 -10.72
N LEU A 217 -6.72 -0.64 -11.54
CA LEU A 217 -5.32 -0.73 -11.10
C LEU A 217 -4.89 0.47 -10.25
N GLU A 218 -5.38 1.66 -10.57
CA GLU A 218 -5.10 2.89 -9.84
C GLU A 218 -5.81 2.98 -8.47
N ARG A 219 -6.73 2.05 -8.16
CA ARG A 219 -7.55 2.05 -6.93
C ARG A 219 -7.24 0.93 -5.95
N VAL A 220 -6.42 -0.05 -6.32
CA VAL A 220 -6.20 -1.25 -5.49
C VAL A 220 -5.31 -1.05 -4.28
N TRP A 221 -4.60 0.07 -4.20
CA TRP A 221 -3.61 0.32 -3.17
C TRP A 221 -4.20 0.84 -1.85
N GLY A 222 -5.41 1.41 -1.87
CA GLY A 222 -6.15 1.73 -0.65
C GLY A 222 -6.80 0.49 -0.03
N SER A 223 -7.05 0.50 1.28
CA SER A 223 -7.66 -0.64 1.98
C SER A 223 -9.19 -0.67 1.94
N ILE A 224 -9.83 0.51 2.03
CA ILE A 224 -11.28 0.63 2.18
C ILE A 224 -12.02 0.15 0.93
N ALA A 225 -11.63 0.65 -0.26
CA ALA A 225 -12.32 0.32 -1.49
C ALA A 225 -12.27 -1.19 -1.81
N PRO A 226 -11.11 -1.89 -1.73
CA PRO A 226 -11.07 -3.34 -1.88
C PRO A 226 -12.03 -4.07 -0.95
N PHE A 227 -12.01 -3.73 0.34
CA PHE A 227 -12.88 -4.35 1.32
C PHE A 227 -14.36 -4.13 1.00
N GLU A 228 -14.75 -2.88 0.75
CA GLU A 228 -16.13 -2.56 0.41
C GLU A 228 -16.59 -3.29 -0.85
N THR A 229 -15.79 -3.31 -1.91
CA THR A 229 -16.15 -4.01 -3.15
C THR A 229 -16.36 -5.51 -2.93
N MET A 230 -15.44 -6.17 -2.21
CA MET A 230 -15.57 -7.60 -1.93
C MET A 230 -16.79 -7.89 -1.04
N TYR A 231 -16.96 -7.13 0.04
CA TYR A 231 -18.05 -7.35 1.00
C TYR A 231 -19.43 -7.02 0.40
N ILE A 232 -19.56 -5.94 -0.38
CA ILE A 232 -20.80 -5.57 -1.08
C ILE A 232 -21.17 -6.63 -2.11
N SER A 233 -20.21 -7.17 -2.85
CA SER A 233 -20.46 -8.22 -3.83
C SER A 233 -21.07 -9.46 -3.15
N GLU A 234 -20.52 -9.85 -2.00
CA GLU A 234 -21.02 -10.97 -1.19
C GLU A 234 -22.40 -10.68 -0.56
N LEU A 235 -22.69 -9.42 -0.16
CA LEU A 235 -24.03 -9.02 0.28
C LEU A 235 -25.06 -9.14 -0.84
N HIS A 236 -24.74 -8.64 -2.04
CA HIS A 236 -25.65 -8.67 -3.19
C HIS A 236 -25.97 -10.12 -3.61
N GLN A 237 -24.99 -11.02 -3.56
CA GLN A 237 -25.23 -12.46 -3.81
C GLN A 237 -26.23 -13.07 -2.81
N ARG A 238 -26.33 -12.51 -1.60
CA ARG A 238 -27.26 -12.91 -0.55
C ARG A 238 -28.59 -12.12 -0.59
N GLY A 239 -28.81 -11.28 -1.61
CA GLY A 239 -30.00 -10.43 -1.73
C GLY A 239 -30.06 -9.29 -0.71
N LEU A 240 -28.92 -8.91 -0.14
CA LEU A 240 -28.80 -7.86 0.89
C LEU A 240 -28.13 -6.62 0.32
N VAL A 241 -28.39 -5.46 0.95
CA VAL A 241 -27.78 -4.18 0.58
C VAL A 241 -26.86 -3.67 1.69
N ALA A 242 -25.83 -2.93 1.29
CA ALA A 242 -24.90 -2.31 2.22
C ALA A 242 -25.45 -0.98 2.78
N PRO A 243 -25.02 -0.57 3.98
CA PRO A 243 -25.33 0.75 4.52
C PRO A 243 -24.74 1.89 3.68
N SER A 244 -25.37 3.05 3.75
CA SER A 244 -24.95 4.28 3.09
C SER A 244 -24.06 5.13 4.00
N VAL A 245 -22.84 5.42 3.54
CA VAL A 245 -21.90 6.30 4.25
C VAL A 245 -22.55 7.66 4.48
N GLY A 246 -22.57 8.12 5.74
CA GLY A 246 -23.10 9.43 6.08
C GLY A 246 -24.59 9.46 6.45
N VAL A 247 -25.33 8.41 6.11
CA VAL A 247 -26.75 8.23 6.47
C VAL A 247 -26.85 7.26 7.65
N ASP A 248 -26.29 6.07 7.49
CA ASP A 248 -26.37 4.97 8.47
C ASP A 248 -25.18 5.01 9.46
N ARG A 249 -24.83 6.20 9.96
CA ARG A 249 -23.62 6.35 10.79
C ARG A 249 -23.75 5.56 12.10
N ALA A 250 -22.97 4.50 12.24
CA ALA A 250 -22.66 3.92 13.54
C ALA A 250 -21.85 4.93 14.39
N ASN A 251 -21.98 4.85 15.72
CA ASN A 251 -21.25 5.70 16.66
C ASN A 251 -19.76 5.69 16.34
N ARG A 252 -19.19 6.88 16.08
CA ARG A 252 -17.76 7.08 15.84
C ARG A 252 -17.11 7.44 17.18
N GLY A 253 -16.32 6.54 17.73
CA GLY A 253 -15.65 6.70 19.03
C GLY A 253 -14.45 5.76 19.11
N GLY A 254 -13.48 6.06 19.96
CA GLY A 254 -12.27 5.25 20.09
C GLY A 254 -12.59 3.83 20.56
N SER A 255 -12.16 2.83 19.80
CA SER A 255 -12.07 1.45 20.28
C SER A 255 -10.68 1.25 20.91
N PRO A 256 -10.55 0.50 22.02
CA PRO A 256 -9.24 0.22 22.59
C PRO A 256 -8.36 -0.50 21.56
N GLY A 257 -7.11 -0.06 21.43
CA GLY A 257 -6.12 -0.66 20.53
C GLY A 257 -5.57 -1.99 21.04
N GLY A 258 -4.39 -2.38 20.55
CA GLY A 258 -3.65 -3.53 21.07
C GLY A 258 -3.32 -3.40 22.57
N MET A 259 -3.29 -4.52 23.29
CA MET A 259 -2.88 -4.55 24.69
C MET A 259 -1.37 -4.72 24.77
N ILE A 260 -0.76 -4.02 25.72
CA ILE A 260 0.66 -4.17 26.05
C ILE A 260 0.75 -4.76 27.46
N ILE A 261 1.49 -5.85 27.62
CA ILE A 261 1.90 -6.33 28.95
C ILE A 261 3.07 -5.45 29.38
N ALA A 262 3.01 -4.92 30.62
CA ALA A 262 4.04 -4.02 31.12
C ALA A 262 5.44 -4.66 31.03
N PRO A 263 6.43 -4.01 30.39
CA PRO A 263 7.75 -4.58 30.22
C PRO A 263 8.48 -4.67 31.56
N GLN A 264 9.13 -5.81 31.80
CA GLN A 264 10.08 -6.00 32.88
C GLN A 264 11.49 -5.70 32.37
N ALA A 265 12.05 -4.57 32.82
CA ALA A 265 13.37 -4.14 32.39
C ALA A 265 14.49 -4.96 33.05
N GLY A 266 15.46 -5.38 32.24
CA GLY A 266 16.62 -6.14 32.72
C GLY A 266 17.47 -6.66 31.57
N LEU A 267 18.63 -7.22 31.92
CA LEU A 267 19.45 -7.98 30.99
C LEU A 267 19.09 -9.46 31.15
N TYR A 268 18.48 -10.02 30.11
CA TYR A 268 18.04 -11.42 30.10
C TYR A 268 18.80 -12.20 29.03
N HIS A 269 19.13 -13.45 29.36
CA HIS A 269 19.65 -14.41 28.39
C HIS A 269 18.51 -15.30 27.89
N GLN A 270 18.60 -15.75 26.63
CA GLN A 270 17.71 -16.76 26.05
C GLN A 270 16.22 -16.39 26.17
N VAL A 271 15.84 -15.25 25.59
CA VAL A 271 14.46 -14.78 25.51
C VAL A 271 13.78 -15.43 24.30
N TRP A 272 12.68 -16.13 24.54
CA TRP A 272 11.81 -16.63 23.49
C TRP A 272 10.71 -15.63 23.17
N VAL A 273 10.38 -15.54 21.88
CA VAL A 273 9.32 -14.69 21.37
C VAL A 273 8.31 -15.57 20.64
N PHE A 274 7.08 -15.58 21.13
CA PHE A 274 5.96 -16.26 20.50
C PHE A 274 4.99 -15.23 19.95
N ASP A 275 4.53 -15.43 18.71
CA ASP A 275 3.65 -14.51 17.99
C ASP A 275 2.48 -15.27 17.37
N PHE A 276 1.26 -14.75 17.54
CA PHE A 276 0.08 -15.34 16.93
C PHE A 276 0.06 -15.09 15.42
N ARG A 277 -0.01 -16.16 14.64
CA ARG A 277 -0.15 -16.07 13.18
C ARG A 277 -1.44 -15.33 12.79
N SER A 278 -1.30 -14.06 12.40
CA SER A 278 -2.41 -13.21 11.95
C SER A 278 -3.54 -13.15 12.98
N LEU A 279 -3.24 -12.70 14.21
CA LEU A 279 -4.18 -12.72 15.35
C LEU A 279 -5.59 -12.20 15.00
N TYR A 280 -5.71 -10.95 14.54
CA TYR A 280 -7.02 -10.36 14.27
C TYR A 280 -7.80 -11.07 13.15
N PRO A 281 -7.21 -11.40 11.99
CA PRO A 281 -7.86 -12.29 11.02
C PRO A 281 -8.31 -13.62 11.59
N SER A 282 -7.52 -14.24 12.46
CA SER A 282 -7.88 -15.50 13.12
C SER A 282 -9.05 -15.32 14.07
N ILE A 283 -9.06 -14.27 14.90
CA ILE A 283 -10.18 -13.92 15.80
C ILE A 283 -11.46 -13.70 15.01
N MET A 284 -11.41 -12.91 13.93
CA MET A 284 -12.58 -12.63 13.09
C MET A 284 -13.19 -13.93 12.56
N ARG A 285 -12.36 -14.87 12.11
CA ARG A 285 -12.80 -16.18 11.61
C ARG A 285 -13.34 -17.08 12.73
N THR A 286 -12.64 -17.19 13.86
CA THR A 286 -13.02 -18.09 14.96
C THR A 286 -14.32 -17.66 15.64
N PHE A 287 -14.51 -16.36 15.85
CA PHE A 287 -15.65 -15.82 16.60
C PHE A 287 -16.74 -15.20 15.72
N ASN A 288 -16.69 -15.49 14.40
CA ASN A 288 -17.64 -15.00 13.40
C ASN A 288 -17.87 -13.47 13.46
N ILE A 289 -16.80 -12.71 13.71
CA ILE A 289 -16.87 -11.26 13.83
C ILE A 289 -17.09 -10.67 12.44
N ASP A 290 -18.30 -10.17 12.21
CA ASP A 290 -18.78 -9.78 10.89
C ASP A 290 -19.90 -8.73 11.00
N PRO A 291 -19.92 -7.70 10.13
CA PRO A 291 -20.99 -6.71 10.13
C PRO A 291 -22.39 -7.30 9.98
N LEU A 292 -22.58 -8.32 9.14
CA LEU A 292 -23.88 -8.94 8.92
C LEU A 292 -24.27 -9.86 10.08
N ALA A 293 -23.35 -10.65 10.62
CA ALA A 293 -23.59 -11.47 11.81
C ALA A 293 -24.01 -10.62 13.02
N TYR A 294 -23.38 -9.46 13.20
CA TYR A 294 -23.71 -8.50 14.26
C TYR A 294 -25.15 -7.96 14.11
N ILE A 295 -25.54 -7.53 12.90
CA ILE A 295 -26.90 -7.02 12.65
C ILE A 295 -27.97 -8.11 12.78
N ARG A 296 -27.70 -9.34 12.31
CA ARG A 296 -28.63 -10.47 12.43
C ARG A 296 -28.93 -10.80 13.89
N ALA A 297 -27.92 -10.87 14.75
CA ALA A 297 -28.10 -11.12 16.18
C ALA A 297 -29.02 -10.07 16.82
N ARG A 298 -28.83 -8.79 16.48
CA ARG A 298 -29.67 -7.68 16.97
C ARG A 298 -31.10 -7.77 16.48
N GLN A 299 -31.32 -8.13 15.21
CA GLN A 299 -32.66 -8.28 14.63
C GLN A 299 -33.45 -9.43 15.25
N LYS A 300 -32.76 -10.53 15.60
CA LYS A 300 -33.37 -11.66 16.33
C LYS A 300 -33.75 -11.32 17.78
N GLY A 301 -33.30 -10.17 18.31
CA GLY A 301 -33.45 -9.84 19.72
C GLY A 301 -32.72 -10.84 20.62
N THR A 302 -31.59 -11.39 20.18
CA THR A 302 -30.87 -12.40 20.95
C THR A 302 -30.23 -11.78 22.17
N ASP A 303 -30.63 -12.25 23.35
CA ASP A 303 -30.09 -11.81 24.63
C ASP A 303 -28.65 -12.31 24.85
N ASN A 304 -27.92 -11.58 25.70
CA ASN A 304 -26.55 -11.92 26.06
C ASN A 304 -26.51 -13.25 26.82
N GLY A 305 -25.73 -14.21 26.35
CA GLY A 305 -25.64 -15.56 26.92
C GLY A 305 -26.59 -16.61 26.31
N SER A 306 -27.34 -16.26 25.25
CA SER A 306 -28.05 -17.26 24.46
C SER A 306 -27.09 -18.26 23.83
N SER A 307 -27.44 -19.55 23.86
CA SER A 307 -26.69 -20.63 23.20
C SER A 307 -26.63 -20.47 21.68
N ASP A 308 -27.42 -19.58 21.08
CA ASP A 308 -27.51 -19.42 19.63
C ASP A 308 -26.65 -18.26 19.09
N ALA A 309 -25.88 -17.61 19.98
CA ALA A 309 -25.02 -16.49 19.65
C ALA A 309 -23.58 -16.67 20.16
N ILE A 310 -22.70 -15.79 19.68
CA ILE A 310 -21.34 -15.60 20.18
C ILE A 310 -21.31 -14.24 20.88
N THR A 311 -20.95 -14.22 22.15
CA THR A 311 -20.76 -12.98 22.92
C THR A 311 -19.27 -12.68 23.01
N ALA A 312 -18.87 -11.49 22.55
CA ALA A 312 -17.51 -11.00 22.65
C ALA A 312 -17.22 -10.37 24.03
N PRO A 313 -15.94 -10.17 24.42
CA PRO A 313 -15.58 -9.61 25.73
C PRO A 313 -16.14 -8.21 26.00
N ASN A 314 -16.39 -7.42 24.96
CA ASN A 314 -17.05 -6.12 25.06
C ASN A 314 -18.59 -6.20 25.14
N GLY A 315 -19.17 -7.40 25.17
CA GLY A 315 -20.61 -7.62 25.19
C GLY A 315 -21.31 -7.58 23.82
N ALA A 316 -20.57 -7.36 22.74
CA ALA A 316 -21.13 -7.45 21.38
C ALA A 316 -21.56 -8.88 21.06
N ILE A 317 -22.70 -9.02 20.40
CA ILE A 317 -23.33 -10.32 20.10
C ILE A 317 -23.32 -10.55 18.59
N PHE A 318 -22.94 -11.77 18.19
CA PHE A 318 -22.83 -12.19 16.80
C PHE A 318 -23.66 -13.45 16.55
N ASP A 319 -24.37 -13.46 15.43
CA ASP A 319 -25.13 -14.62 14.98
C ASP A 319 -24.17 -15.77 14.62
N ARG A 320 -24.51 -17.03 14.94
CA ARG A 320 -23.67 -18.18 14.60
C ARG A 320 -23.73 -18.60 13.14
N GLN A 321 -24.71 -18.12 12.37
CA GLN A 321 -24.73 -18.33 10.93
C GLN A 321 -23.49 -17.68 10.30
N PRO A 322 -22.82 -18.34 9.35
CA PRO A 322 -21.60 -17.82 8.73
C PRO A 322 -21.73 -16.36 8.28
N GLY A 323 -20.76 -15.55 8.70
CA GLY A 323 -20.58 -14.17 8.27
C GLY A 323 -19.84 -14.10 6.94
N ILE A 324 -19.92 -12.95 6.27
CA ILE A 324 -19.23 -12.73 4.99
C ILE A 324 -17.72 -12.59 5.21
N LEU A 325 -17.33 -11.83 6.23
CA LEU A 325 -15.93 -11.54 6.52
C LEU A 325 -15.12 -12.79 6.89
N PRO A 326 -15.59 -13.67 7.79
CA PRO A 326 -14.99 -14.97 8.06
C PRO A 326 -14.77 -15.82 6.80
N ASP A 327 -15.75 -15.88 5.89
CA ASP A 327 -15.64 -16.62 4.63
C ASP A 327 -14.56 -16.02 3.71
N ILE A 328 -14.54 -14.68 3.55
CA ILE A 328 -13.49 -13.98 2.79
C ILE A 328 -12.11 -14.30 3.37
N LEU A 329 -11.96 -14.21 4.70
CA LEU A 329 -10.68 -14.48 5.37
C LEU A 329 -10.28 -15.94 5.22
N ALA A 330 -11.21 -16.89 5.32
CA ALA A 330 -10.94 -18.31 5.12
C ALA A 330 -10.34 -18.58 3.72
N ARG A 331 -10.95 -18.01 2.67
CA ARG A 331 -10.41 -18.08 1.30
C ARG A 331 -9.01 -17.48 1.21
N PHE A 332 -8.77 -16.33 1.84
CA PHE A 332 -7.44 -15.70 1.82
C PHE A 332 -6.39 -16.50 2.57
N PHE A 333 -6.73 -17.13 3.70
CA PHE A 333 -5.81 -18.02 4.41
C PHE A 333 -5.43 -19.23 3.55
N GLU A 334 -6.39 -19.84 2.89
CA GLU A 334 -6.17 -20.97 1.99
C GLU A 334 -5.30 -20.57 0.79
N GLN A 335 -5.67 -19.51 0.07
CA GLN A 335 -4.93 -19.04 -1.10
C GLN A 335 -3.53 -18.56 -0.74
N ARG A 336 -3.34 -17.96 0.44
CA ARG A 336 -2.02 -17.62 0.96
C ARG A 336 -1.17 -18.85 1.24
N ALA A 337 -1.76 -19.92 1.78
CA ALA A 337 -1.04 -21.18 2.02
C ALA A 337 -0.64 -21.83 0.69
N GLN A 338 -1.54 -21.84 -0.30
CA GLN A 338 -1.24 -22.31 -1.66
C GLN A 338 -0.13 -21.49 -2.32
N ALA A 339 -0.18 -20.16 -2.22
CA ALA A 339 0.87 -19.28 -2.73
C ALA A 339 2.24 -19.58 -2.11
N LYS A 340 2.30 -19.75 -0.78
CA LYS A 340 3.54 -20.16 -0.08
C LYS A 340 4.05 -21.52 -0.55
N ALA A 341 3.17 -22.50 -0.70
CA ALA A 341 3.55 -23.84 -1.17
C ALA A 341 4.07 -23.82 -2.62
N ALA A 342 3.57 -22.89 -3.44
CA ALA A 342 4.02 -22.66 -4.81
C ALA A 342 5.26 -21.76 -4.93
N GLY A 343 5.79 -21.23 -3.81
CA GLY A 343 6.88 -20.24 -3.84
C GLY A 343 6.49 -18.88 -4.42
N ASP A 344 5.20 -18.55 -4.50
CA ASP A 344 4.72 -17.24 -4.93
C ASP A 344 4.65 -16.27 -3.74
N ASP A 345 5.82 -15.75 -3.36
CA ASP A 345 5.96 -14.82 -2.24
C ASP A 345 5.13 -13.55 -2.44
N LEU A 346 4.98 -13.10 -3.69
CA LEU A 346 4.20 -11.93 -4.04
C LEU A 346 2.71 -12.13 -3.73
N ALA A 347 2.12 -13.24 -4.19
CA ALA A 347 0.73 -13.55 -3.89
C ALA A 347 0.51 -13.75 -2.38
N SER A 348 1.43 -14.46 -1.71
CA SER A 348 1.40 -14.65 -0.25
C SER A 348 1.41 -13.32 0.52
N PHE A 349 2.19 -12.35 0.03
CA PHE A 349 2.27 -11.00 0.57
C PHE A 349 0.99 -10.20 0.36
N VAL A 350 0.38 -10.28 -0.83
CA VAL A 350 -0.92 -9.62 -1.13
C VAL A 350 -2.00 -10.08 -0.15
N TYR A 351 -2.15 -11.39 0.04
CA TYR A 351 -3.14 -11.92 0.97
C TYR A 351 -2.87 -11.46 2.41
N LYS A 352 -1.60 -11.45 2.85
CA LYS A 352 -1.23 -10.93 4.18
C LYS A 352 -1.71 -9.49 4.36
N ILE A 353 -1.45 -8.62 3.39
CA ILE A 353 -1.85 -7.20 3.46
C ILE A 353 -3.38 -7.08 3.50
N LEU A 354 -4.09 -7.76 2.60
CA LEU A 354 -5.55 -7.68 2.54
C LEU A 354 -6.21 -8.17 3.82
N MET A 355 -5.72 -9.27 4.39
CA MET A 355 -6.21 -9.81 5.67
C MET A 355 -5.98 -8.82 6.83
N ASN A 356 -4.79 -8.25 6.95
CA ASN A 356 -4.49 -7.29 8.01
C ASN A 356 -5.30 -5.99 7.85
N ALA A 357 -5.58 -5.60 6.61
CA ALA A 357 -6.39 -4.43 6.29
C ALA A 357 -7.85 -4.56 6.74
N CYS A 358 -8.43 -5.77 6.77
CA CYS A 358 -9.82 -6.01 7.18
C CYS A 358 -10.16 -5.45 8.58
N TYR A 359 -9.24 -5.55 9.55
CA TYR A 359 -9.44 -4.92 10.85
C TYR A 359 -9.40 -3.38 10.73
N GLY A 360 -8.37 -2.85 10.08
CA GLY A 360 -8.15 -1.40 9.96
C GLY A 360 -9.30 -0.67 9.26
N VAL A 361 -9.93 -1.30 8.27
CA VAL A 361 -11.09 -0.72 7.58
C VAL A 361 -12.34 -0.68 8.46
N LEU A 362 -12.54 -1.63 9.38
CA LEU A 362 -13.65 -1.59 10.33
C LEU A 362 -13.44 -0.53 11.43
N ALA A 363 -12.19 -0.12 11.66
CA ALA A 363 -11.81 0.90 12.64
C ALA A 363 -11.89 2.34 12.12
N THR A 364 -12.00 2.56 10.81
CA THR A 364 -12.05 3.92 10.22
C THR A 364 -13.46 4.32 9.81
N GLY A 365 -13.95 5.46 10.33
CA GLY A 365 -15.28 5.99 9.98
C GLY A 365 -15.47 6.38 8.51
N ALA A 366 -14.43 6.26 7.68
CA ALA A 366 -14.51 6.38 6.22
C ALA A 366 -15.06 5.12 5.54
N CYS A 367 -14.99 3.96 6.18
CA CYS A 367 -15.61 2.72 5.69
C CYS A 367 -17.09 2.67 6.11
N ARG A 368 -17.97 2.24 5.20
CA ARG A 368 -19.41 2.10 5.50
C ARG A 368 -19.73 1.03 6.54
N PHE A 369 -18.84 0.05 6.70
CA PHE A 369 -19.01 -1.06 7.64
C PHE A 369 -18.32 -0.80 8.99
N ALA A 370 -17.76 0.39 9.18
CA ALA A 370 -17.07 0.74 10.42
C ALA A 370 -18.01 0.72 11.61
N ASN A 371 -17.60 0.04 12.67
CA ASN A 371 -18.41 -0.14 13.87
C ASN A 371 -17.52 -0.49 15.07
N ASN A 372 -17.56 0.33 16.11
CA ASN A 372 -16.70 0.17 17.29
C ASN A 372 -16.98 -1.13 18.05
N GLU A 373 -18.20 -1.69 17.97
CA GLU A 373 -18.53 -2.96 18.60
C GLU A 373 -17.81 -4.13 17.93
N LEU A 374 -17.63 -4.06 16.59
CA LEU A 374 -16.84 -5.04 15.85
C LEU A 374 -15.36 -4.91 16.22
N VAL A 375 -14.84 -3.68 16.22
CA VAL A 375 -13.43 -3.40 16.51
C VAL A 375 -13.10 -3.78 17.97
N GLY A 376 -13.98 -3.41 18.90
CA GLY A 376 -13.86 -3.72 20.33
C GLY A 376 -14.00 -5.21 20.61
N ALA A 377 -14.79 -5.95 19.83
CA ALA A 377 -14.84 -7.40 19.92
C ALA A 377 -13.50 -8.02 19.50
N ILE A 378 -12.93 -7.56 18.39
CA ILE A 378 -11.63 -8.05 17.88
C ILE A 378 -10.52 -7.76 18.90
N THR A 379 -10.41 -6.53 19.38
CA THR A 379 -9.35 -6.14 20.32
C THR A 379 -9.58 -6.77 21.69
N GLY A 380 -10.83 -6.85 22.16
CA GLY A 380 -11.20 -7.52 23.40
C GLY A 380 -10.83 -9.01 23.41
N PHE A 381 -11.09 -9.75 22.32
CA PHE A 381 -10.60 -11.12 22.19
C PHE A 381 -9.07 -11.17 22.14
N GLY A 382 -8.41 -10.23 21.46
CA GLY A 382 -6.95 -10.15 21.45
C GLY A 382 -6.36 -9.98 22.85
N HIS A 383 -6.93 -9.07 23.66
CA HIS A 383 -6.53 -8.85 25.05
C HIS A 383 -6.75 -10.11 25.90
N HIS A 384 -7.87 -10.79 25.68
CA HIS A 384 -8.20 -12.04 26.36
C HIS A 384 -7.15 -13.12 26.08
N PHE A 385 -6.79 -13.35 24.81
CA PHE A 385 -5.81 -14.37 24.45
C PHE A 385 -4.39 -14.02 24.91
N LEU A 386 -3.98 -12.75 24.79
CA LEU A 386 -2.68 -12.33 25.27
C LEU A 386 -2.55 -12.54 26.80
N THR A 387 -3.60 -12.20 27.54
CA THR A 387 -3.69 -12.43 28.99
C THR A 387 -3.71 -13.91 29.33
N TRP A 388 -4.50 -14.70 28.60
CA TRP A 388 -4.60 -16.15 28.79
C TRP A 388 -3.26 -16.85 28.55
N VAL A 389 -2.54 -16.53 27.46
CA VAL A 389 -1.22 -17.10 27.19
C VAL A 389 -0.23 -16.72 28.28
N ARG A 390 -0.20 -15.45 28.70
CA ARG A 390 0.66 -15.01 29.81
C ARG A 390 0.38 -15.85 31.07
N ASP A 391 -0.88 -15.92 31.48
CA ASP A 391 -1.25 -16.60 32.72
C ASP A 391 -0.97 -18.10 32.65
N LEU A 392 -1.18 -18.71 31.48
CA LEU A 392 -0.84 -20.10 31.21
C LEU A 392 0.66 -20.38 31.38
N LEU A 393 1.50 -19.54 30.76
CA LEU A 393 2.96 -19.68 30.81
C LEU A 393 3.50 -19.49 32.23
N GLU A 394 2.99 -18.47 32.95
CA GLU A 394 3.33 -18.23 34.35
C GLU A 394 2.91 -19.40 35.26
N GLN A 395 1.74 -20.00 35.02
CA GLN A 395 1.29 -21.20 35.73
C GLN A 395 2.15 -22.43 35.44
N GLU A 396 2.72 -22.53 34.24
CA GLU A 396 3.70 -23.57 33.87
C GLU A 396 5.12 -23.30 34.42
N GLY A 397 5.31 -22.19 35.14
CA GLY A 397 6.57 -21.84 35.79
C GLY A 397 7.53 -21.04 34.90
N TYR A 398 7.08 -20.58 33.74
CA TYR A 398 7.86 -19.68 32.91
C TYR A 398 7.70 -18.23 33.35
N HIS A 399 8.67 -17.39 33.01
CA HIS A 399 8.65 -15.97 33.34
C HIS A 399 8.41 -15.11 32.11
N VAL A 400 7.26 -14.45 32.03
CA VAL A 400 6.86 -13.54 30.96
C VAL A 400 7.37 -12.13 31.25
N LEU A 401 8.17 -11.60 30.33
CA LEU A 401 8.84 -10.32 30.44
C LEU A 401 8.03 -9.17 29.85
N TYR A 402 7.37 -9.44 28.73
CA TYR A 402 6.72 -8.42 27.92
C TYR A 402 5.72 -9.07 26.97
N GLY A 403 4.82 -8.26 26.42
CA GLY A 403 3.97 -8.66 25.32
C GLY A 403 3.40 -7.44 24.62
N ASP A 404 3.31 -7.53 23.30
CA ASP A 404 2.76 -6.50 22.43
C ASP A 404 1.72 -7.13 21.54
N THR A 405 0.44 -6.81 21.81
CA THR A 405 -0.74 -7.13 21.00
C THR A 405 -0.97 -8.62 20.73
N ASP A 406 -0.13 -9.23 19.92
CA ASP A 406 -0.13 -10.62 19.47
C ASP A 406 1.17 -11.38 19.78
N SER A 407 2.11 -10.75 20.48
CA SER A 407 3.39 -11.35 20.85
C SER A 407 3.61 -11.43 22.36
N VAL A 408 4.29 -12.48 22.81
CA VAL A 408 4.71 -12.70 24.21
C VAL A 408 6.21 -13.01 24.24
N PHE A 409 6.91 -12.31 25.13
CA PHE A 409 8.35 -12.43 25.37
C PHE A 409 8.56 -13.06 26.73
N MET A 410 9.37 -14.11 26.80
CA MET A 410 9.57 -14.87 28.03
C MET A 410 10.98 -15.40 28.15
N VAL A 411 11.43 -15.60 29.40
CA VAL A 411 12.68 -16.31 29.68
C VAL A 411 12.45 -17.79 29.43
N SER A 412 13.30 -18.40 28.60
CA SER A 412 13.20 -19.83 28.26
C SER A 412 13.40 -20.77 29.45
N GLY A 413 14.14 -20.33 30.48
CA GLY A 413 14.54 -21.15 31.62
C GLY A 413 15.62 -22.19 31.29
N LEU A 414 16.12 -22.19 30.06
CA LEU A 414 17.22 -23.06 29.63
C LEU A 414 18.54 -22.62 30.28
N SER A 415 19.36 -23.59 30.68
CA SER A 415 20.66 -23.35 31.33
C SER A 415 21.82 -23.63 30.37
N GLY A 416 22.89 -22.85 30.47
CA GLY A 416 24.15 -23.08 29.76
C GLY A 416 24.20 -22.57 28.31
N ASP A 417 25.32 -22.88 27.64
CA ASP A 417 25.53 -22.66 26.20
C ASP A 417 24.77 -23.74 25.42
N ILE A 418 23.44 -23.57 25.31
CA ILE A 418 22.63 -24.35 24.38
C ILE A 418 22.78 -23.77 22.98
N ASP A 419 22.87 -24.63 21.97
CA ASP A 419 22.88 -24.16 20.58
C ASP A 419 21.49 -23.64 20.17
N ALA A 420 21.48 -22.73 19.19
CA ALA A 420 20.26 -22.05 18.76
C ALA A 420 19.21 -23.00 18.17
N GLU A 421 19.62 -24.10 17.55
CA GLU A 421 18.71 -25.06 16.92
C GLU A 421 17.96 -25.84 17.99
N THR A 422 18.67 -26.36 19.00
CA THR A 422 18.05 -27.06 20.13
C THR A 422 17.11 -26.12 20.91
N ALA A 423 17.53 -24.87 21.16
CA ALA A 423 16.68 -23.88 21.81
C ALA A 423 15.40 -23.57 21.00
N HIS A 424 15.51 -23.52 19.68
CA HIS A 424 14.35 -23.32 18.79
C HIS A 424 13.39 -24.52 18.83
N GLN A 425 13.91 -25.75 18.82
CA GLN A 425 13.07 -26.95 18.89
C GLN A 425 12.27 -27.04 20.20
N GLU A 426 12.87 -26.69 21.33
CA GLU A 426 12.18 -26.59 22.63
C GLU A 426 11.07 -25.52 22.60
N ALA A 427 11.34 -24.35 22.00
CA ALA A 427 10.34 -23.30 21.82
C ALA A 427 9.17 -23.79 20.95
N VAL A 428 9.44 -24.48 19.85
CA VAL A 428 8.41 -25.08 18.97
C VAL A 428 7.58 -26.12 19.71
N ALA A 429 8.21 -26.94 20.56
CA ALA A 429 7.49 -27.92 21.38
C ALA A 429 6.54 -27.25 22.38
N LEU A 430 6.99 -26.18 23.05
CA LEU A 430 6.13 -25.37 23.93
C LEU A 430 4.97 -24.74 23.16
N CYS A 431 5.24 -24.13 22.00
CA CYS A 431 4.21 -23.53 21.16
C CYS A 431 3.14 -24.55 20.76
N ARG A 432 3.53 -25.78 20.39
CA ARG A 432 2.59 -26.86 20.08
C ARG A 432 1.70 -27.21 21.28
N ARG A 433 2.27 -27.34 22.48
CA ARG A 433 1.50 -27.63 23.71
C ARG A 433 0.51 -26.52 24.05
N VAL A 434 0.91 -25.25 23.91
CA VAL A 434 0.02 -24.10 24.14
C VAL A 434 -1.13 -24.11 23.14
N ASN A 435 -0.87 -24.39 21.86
CA ASN A 435 -1.92 -24.52 20.84
C ASN A 435 -2.90 -25.66 21.15
N GLU A 436 -2.41 -26.83 21.59
CA GLU A 436 -3.27 -27.95 22.00
C GLU A 436 -4.19 -27.62 23.19
N ARG A 437 -3.78 -26.71 24.09
CA ARG A 437 -4.64 -26.22 25.17
C ARG A 437 -5.66 -25.20 24.70
N LEU A 438 -5.35 -24.44 23.64
CA LEU A 438 -6.28 -23.46 23.06
C LEU A 438 -7.43 -24.13 22.31
N GLU A 439 -7.21 -25.33 21.76
CA GLU A 439 -8.22 -26.11 21.03
C GLU A 439 -9.21 -26.87 21.93
N ARG A 440 -8.92 -26.99 23.23
CA ARG A 440 -9.78 -27.62 24.24
C ARG A 440 -10.66 -26.60 24.93
#